data_AF-A0A841EZI7-F1
#
_entry.id   AF-A0A841EZI7-F1
#
_cell.length_a   1.000
_cell.length_b   1.000
_cell.length_c   1.000
_cell.angle_alpha   90.00
_cell.angle_beta   90.00
_cell.angle_gamma   90.00
#
_symmetry.space_group_name_H-M   'P 1'
#
loop_
_entity.id
_entity.type
_entity.pdbx_description
1 polymer ?
#
loop_
_entity_poly.entity_id
_entity_poly.type
_entity_poly.pdbx_seq_one_letter_code
_entity_poly.pdbx_strand_id
1 'polypeptide(L)' 'MRVLIISLVLLGLSSGFVILMDLLIGLPLYVSISNVTSPFLFMKTDEWFTLILVLLYVIGKPVITYYVSRK' A
#
# COMPACT_ATOMS: atom_id res chain seq x y z
N MET A 1 -21.28 -11.16 10.94
CA MET A 1 -20.14 -11.29 11.89
C MET A 1 -18.86 -11.81 11.24
N ARG A 2 -18.89 -12.86 10.40
CA ARG A 2 -17.69 -13.40 9.72
C ARG A 2 -16.88 -12.34 8.97
N VAL A 3 -17.55 -11.46 8.22
CA VAL A 3 -16.89 -10.36 7.48
C VAL A 3 -16.14 -9.41 8.41
N LEU A 4 -16.73 -9.06 9.55
CA LEU A 4 -16.13 -8.12 10.52
C LEU A 4 -14.85 -8.70 11.15
N ILE A 5 -14.85 -10.00 11.46
CA ILE A 5 -13.67 -10.72 11.95
C ILE A 5 -12.58 -10.76 10.86
N ILE A 6 -12.95 -11.07 9.62
CA ILE A 6 -12.01 -11.09 8.50
C ILE A 6 -11.40 -9.70 8.28
N SER A 7 -12.21 -8.63 8.32
CA SER A 7 -11.73 -7.25 8.20
C SER A 7 -10.76 -6.86 9.32
N LEU A 8 -11.04 -7.26 10.56
CA LEU A 8 -10.13 -7.02 11.70
C LEU A 8 -8.79 -7.75 11.53
N VAL A 9 -8.83 -9.01 11.11
CA VAL A 9 -7.62 -9.80 10.84
C VAL A 9 -6.81 -9.18 9.71
N LEU A 10 -7.46 -8.78 8.61
CA LEU A 10 -6.79 -8.12 7.49
C LEU A 10 -6.17 -6.78 7.88
N LEU A 11 -6.83 -6.01 8.75
CA LEU A 11 -6.30 -4.74 9.26
C LEU A 11 -5.09 -4.95 10.18
N GLY A 12 -5.12 -5.98 11.03
CA GLY A 12 -3.97 -6.37 11.84
C GLY A 12 -2.79 -6.84 10.97
N LEU A 13 -3.06 -7.66 9.95
CA LEU A 13 -2.03 -8.11 9.02
C LEU A 13 -1.42 -6.96 8.20
N SER A 14 -2.24 -6.02 7.72
CA SER A 14 -1.73 -4.90 6.93
C SER A 14 -0.90 -3.92 7.78
N SER A 15 -1.36 -3.59 8.98
CA SER A 15 -0.61 -2.73 9.90
C SER A 15 0.68 -3.38 10.38
N GLY A 16 0.66 -4.69 10.69
CA GLY A 16 1.86 -5.45 11.02
C GLY A 16 2.86 -5.51 9.87
N PHE A 17 2.38 -5.68 8.63
CA PHE A 17 3.24 -5.67 7.44
C PHE A 17 3.94 -4.32 7.24
N VAL A 18 3.21 -3.21 7.40
CA VAL A 18 3.77 -1.85 7.29
C VAL A 18 4.84 -1.62 8.37
N ILE A 19 4.55 -1.94 9.63
CA ILE A 19 5.52 -1.78 10.73
C ILE A 19 6.77 -2.62 10.49
N LEU A 20 6.61 -3.85 10.01
CA LEU A 20 7.75 -4.74 9.73
C LEU A 20 8.62 -4.19 8.59
N MET A 21 8.02 -3.65 7.53
CA MET A 21 8.76 -3.02 6.45
C MET A 21 9.50 -1.76 6.91
N ASP A 22 8.83 -0.91 7.70
CA ASP A 22 9.44 0.30 8.24
C ASP A 22 10.65 -0.03 9.13
N LEU A 23 10.55 -1.07 9.97
CA LEU A 23 11.66 -1.57 10.78
C LEU A 23 12.84 -2.08 9.94
N LEU A 24 12.56 -2.79 8.83
CA LEU A 24 13.61 -3.26 7.91
C LEU A 24 14.34 -2.11 7.22
N ILE A 25 13.65 -0.98 6.99
CA ILE A 25 14.21 0.25 6.42
C ILE A 25 14.96 1.07 7.49
N GLY A 26 14.88 0.68 8.77
CA GLY A 26 15.53 1.34 9.90
C GLY A 26 14.73 2.52 10.46
N LEU A 27 13.43 2.61 10.17
CA LEU A 27 12.56 3.61 10.76
C LEU A 27 12.26 3.26 12.23
N PRO A 28 12.23 4.26 13.12
CA PRO A 28 11.83 4.03 14.51
C PRO A 28 10.37 3.61 14.62
N LEU A 29 10.05 2.75 15.60
CA LEU A 29 8.68 2.29 15.87
C LEU A 29 7.64 3.43 16.01
N TYR A 30 8.02 4.55 16.62
CA TYR A 30 7.11 5.70 16.78
C TYR A 30 6.75 6.35 15.43
N VAL A 31 7.66 6.33 14.47
CA VAL A 31 7.44 6.79 13.10
C VAL A 31 6.55 5.80 12.35
N SER A 32 6.79 4.50 12.52
CA SER A 32 5.98 3.45 11.90
C SER A 32 4.52 3.48 12.38
N ILE A 33 4.27 3.74 13.67
CA ILE A 33 2.91 3.89 14.20
C ILE A 33 2.22 5.10 13.55
N SER A 34 2.93 6.22 13.41
CA SER A 34 2.42 7.38 12.68
C SER A 34 2.16 7.06 11.21
N ASN A 35 2.98 6.20 10.59
CA ASN A 35 2.85 5.79 9.20
C ASN A 35 1.60 4.90 8.99
N VAL A 36 1.29 3.99 9.93
CA VAL A 36 0.05 3.20 9.89
C VAL A 36 -1.19 4.10 9.91
N THR A 37 -1.17 5.19 10.68
CA THR A 37 -2.26 6.18 10.71
C THR A 37 -2.22 7.17 9.54
N SER A 38 -1.06 7.38 8.93
CA SER A 38 -0.82 8.38 7.88
C SER A 38 0.23 7.85 6.88
N PRO A 39 -0.18 6.98 5.94
CA PRO A 39 0.71 6.08 5.17
C PRO A 39 1.62 6.73 4.13
N PHE A 40 1.67 8.07 4.07
CA PHE A 40 2.49 8.80 3.10
C PHE A 40 3.30 9.92 3.73
N LEU A 41 3.30 10.04 5.06
CA LEU A 41 3.92 11.18 5.75
C LEU A 41 5.46 11.16 5.65
N PHE A 42 6.05 9.96 5.64
CA PHE A 42 7.52 9.76 5.68
C PHE A 42 8.09 9.15 4.41
N MET A 43 7.28 9.05 3.36
CA MET A 43 7.68 8.44 2.09
C MET A 43 8.71 9.32 1.39
N LYS A 44 9.83 8.74 0.95
CA LYS A 44 10.85 9.46 0.19
C LYS A 44 10.31 9.79 -1.21
N THR A 45 10.84 10.86 -1.81
CA THR A 45 10.43 11.31 -3.16
C THR A 45 10.57 10.20 -4.20
N ASP A 46 11.62 9.38 -4.11
CA ASP A 46 11.88 8.28 -5.04
C ASP A 46 10.83 7.15 -4.91
N GLU A 47 10.40 6.87 -3.69
CA GLU A 47 9.34 5.91 -3.40
C GLU A 47 8.00 6.43 -3.97
N TRP A 48 7.74 7.74 -3.85
CA TRP A 48 6.57 8.41 -4.42
C TRP A 48 6.48 8.23 -5.94
N PHE A 49 7.58 8.45 -6.66
CA PHE A 49 7.65 8.22 -8.12
C PHE A 49 7.36 6.75 -8.46
N THR A 50 7.94 5.82 -7.70
CA THR A 50 7.73 4.39 -7.90
C THR A 50 6.27 4.00 -7.70
N LEU A 51 5.62 4.53 -6.65
CA LEU A 51 4.21 4.28 -6.36
C LEU A 51 3.29 4.82 -7.46
N ILE A 52 3.57 6.00 -8.00
CA ILE A 52 2.82 6.56 -9.14
C ILE A 52 2.94 5.67 -10.38
N LEU A 53 4.14 5.19 -10.71
CA LEU A 53 4.36 4.30 -11.85
C LEU A 53 3.59 2.98 -11.69
N VAL A 54 3.60 2.40 -10.50
CA VAL A 54 2.83 1.19 -10.19
C VAL A 54 1.34 1.44 -10.32
N LEU A 55 0.82 2.55 -9.79
CA LEU A 55 -0.59 2.92 -9.93
C LEU A 55 -1.00 3.08 -11.39
N LEU A 56 -0.19 3.78 -12.19
CA LEU A 56 -0.42 3.95 -13.62
C LEU A 56 -0.44 2.60 -14.36
N TYR A 57 0.45 1.67 -14.02
CA TYR A 57 0.44 0.34 -14.59
C TYR A 57 -0.80 -0.47 -14.20
N VAL A 58 -1.15 -0.50 -12.91
CA VAL A 58 -2.28 -1.27 -12.38
C VAL A 58 -3.61 -0.75 -12.92
N ILE A 59 -3.77 0.57 -13.04
CA ILE A 59 -4.99 1.19 -13.59
C ILE A 59 -4.98 1.14 -15.12
N GLY A 60 -3.83 1.35 -15.74
CA GLY A 60 -3.68 1.35 -17.21
C GLY A 60 -3.93 -0.02 -17.82
N LYS A 61 -3.49 -1.10 -17.16
CA LYS A 61 -3.67 -2.48 -17.65
C LYS A 61 -5.14 -2.84 -17.95
N PRO A 62 -6.12 -2.70 -17.04
CA PRO A 62 -7.51 -3.01 -17.33
C PRO A 62 -8.10 -2.09 -18.41
N VAL A 63 -7.69 -0.81 -18.48
CA VAL A 63 -8.12 0.11 -19.54
C VAL A 63 -7.63 -0.37 -20.91
N ILE A 64 -6.33 -0.66 -21.04
CA ILE A 64 -5.75 -1.18 -22.28
C ILE A 64 -6.43 -2.50 -22.66
N THR A 65 -6.62 -3.42 -21.70
CA THR A 65 -7.27 -4.70 -21.94
C THR A 65 -8.70 -4.53 -22.46
N TYR A 66 -9.46 -3.59 -21.89
CA TYR A 66 -10.82 -3.27 -22.32
C TYR A 66 -10.89 -2.74 -23.77
N TYR A 67 -9.95 -1.88 -24.17
CA TYR A 67 -9.89 -1.36 -25.53
C TYR A 67 -9.40 -2.41 -26.54
N VAL A 68 -8.42 -3.23 -26.16
CA VAL A 68 -7.90 -4.32 -27.01
C VAL A 68 -8.95 -5.41 -27.20
N SER A 69 -9.74 -5.76 -26.19
CA SER A 69 -10.78 -6.81 -26.31
C SER A 69 -12.01 -6.39 -27.12
N ARG A 70 -12.16 -5.10 -27.44
CA ARG A 70 -13.25 -4.56 -28.27
C ARG A 70 -12.87 -4.37 -29.74
N LYS A 71 -11.61 -4.64 -30.10
CA LYS A 71 -11.13 -4.68 -31.48
C LYS A 71 -11.14 -6.11 -31.98
#